data_AF-A0AAV5YQE6-F1
#
_entry.id   AF-A0AAV5YQE6-F1
#
_cell.length_a   1.000
_cell.length_b   1.000
_cell.length_c   1.000
_cell.angle_alpha   90.00
_cell.angle_beta   90.00
_cell.angle_gamma   90.00
#
_symmetry.space_group_name_H-M   'P 1'
#
loop_
_entity.id
_entity.type
_entity.pdbx_description
1 polymer ?
#
loop_
_entity_poly.entity_id
_entity_poly.type
_entity_poly.pdbx_seq_one_letter_code
_entity_poly.pdbx_strand_id
1 'polypeptide(L)'
;MVWRTGVAAGLVALSVMAAPTMTSAQGEVTATLSVLSEPVDRIPAGAGAAEPGFNGMNLAEGDRIRAGAGGIALVTFLDGSTVTVLSGTDITVKQIGTPARTGIRILIHAGRVWARVVQVAGARSSLTLESNEYAATAHDGLIGAAKTADGFVCWTRRGTLAMENSAGHAEATLIAGQWGWARMGLPVKSEPFVPSASLLEIRATGPVAPLVVMPDGRVAAGFLADGVEVNQVFGSLTRSAPDQRWLVEVPAGAAGDYTLVLTGTGEGPFTVDVTGRYLGFRTARQTIAGHTRAGERVFTRISQRVKGDDPRTARATETRIEGLQPWEGEEPATVVASRTGPRRPQPN
;
A
#
# COMPACT_ATOMS: atom_id res chain seq x y z
N MET A 1 6.97 -91.93 -37.98
CA MET A 1 5.59 -91.45 -38.20
C MET A 1 5.31 -90.39 -37.15
N VAL A 2 5.17 -89.14 -37.60
CA VAL A 2 4.52 -87.98 -36.96
C VAL A 2 5.12 -87.33 -35.69
N TRP A 3 5.57 -86.09 -35.90
CA TRP A 3 5.79 -84.96 -34.99
C TRP A 3 4.76 -84.75 -33.87
N ARG A 4 5.17 -84.09 -32.77
CA ARG A 4 4.66 -82.75 -32.37
C ARG A 4 5.45 -82.13 -31.21
N THR A 5 6.17 -81.06 -31.53
CA THR A 5 6.72 -80.06 -30.61
C THR A 5 5.62 -79.10 -30.16
N GLY A 6 5.46 -78.89 -28.86
CA GLY A 6 4.60 -77.85 -28.28
C GLY A 6 5.45 -76.70 -27.74
N VAL A 7 5.29 -75.50 -28.31
CA VAL A 7 5.88 -74.25 -27.84
C VAL A 7 4.88 -73.59 -26.89
N ALA A 8 5.30 -73.33 -25.65
CA ALA A 8 4.54 -72.52 -24.69
C ALA A 8 4.98 -71.05 -24.80
N ALA A 9 4.08 -70.18 -25.26
CA ALA A 9 4.28 -68.74 -25.27
C ALA A 9 3.79 -68.14 -23.95
N GLY A 10 4.71 -67.58 -23.16
CA GLY A 10 4.41 -66.83 -21.94
C GLY A 10 4.05 -65.39 -22.27
N LEU A 11 2.84 -64.96 -21.88
CA LEU A 11 2.34 -63.60 -22.03
C LEU A 11 2.83 -62.75 -20.85
N VAL A 12 3.67 -61.74 -21.12
CA VAL A 12 4.07 -60.73 -20.13
C VAL A 12 3.14 -59.53 -20.26
N ALA A 13 2.29 -59.31 -19.25
CA ALA A 13 1.43 -58.13 -19.16
C ALA A 13 2.21 -56.96 -18.54
N LEU A 14 2.56 -55.95 -19.35
CA LEU A 14 3.05 -54.66 -18.85
C LEU A 14 1.86 -53.82 -18.35
N SER A 15 1.72 -53.68 -17.05
CA SER A 15 0.80 -52.72 -16.43
C SER A 15 1.43 -51.32 -16.42
N VAL A 16 0.97 -50.45 -17.31
CA VAL A 16 1.32 -49.02 -17.33
C VAL A 16 0.56 -48.34 -16.20
N MET A 17 1.25 -48.04 -15.09
CA MET A 17 0.74 -47.17 -14.02
C MET A 17 0.69 -45.73 -14.55
N ALA A 18 -0.50 -45.27 -14.96
CA ALA A 18 -0.75 -43.86 -15.26
C ALA A 18 -0.73 -43.07 -13.94
N ALA A 19 0.37 -42.35 -13.68
CA ALA A 19 0.42 -41.40 -12.58
C ALA A 19 -0.56 -40.25 -12.88
N PRO A 20 -1.43 -39.84 -11.94
CA PRO A 20 -2.26 -38.67 -12.11
C PRO A 20 -1.35 -37.44 -12.19
N THR A 21 -1.24 -36.84 -13.38
CA THR A 21 -0.68 -35.50 -13.53
C THR A 21 -1.60 -34.54 -12.80
N MET A 22 -1.21 -34.12 -11.60
CA MET A 22 -1.83 -32.99 -10.94
C MET A 22 -1.48 -31.74 -11.76
N THR A 23 -2.35 -31.39 -12.70
CA THR A 23 -2.35 -30.06 -13.31
C THR A 23 -2.70 -29.08 -12.20
N SER A 24 -1.69 -28.48 -11.58
CA SER A 24 -1.87 -27.32 -10.73
C SER A 24 -2.45 -26.22 -11.61
N ALA A 25 -3.74 -25.92 -11.43
CA ALA A 25 -4.36 -24.75 -12.04
C ALA A 25 -3.57 -23.53 -11.56
N GLN A 26 -2.72 -22.97 -12.43
CA GLN A 26 -2.09 -21.69 -12.16
C GLN A 26 -3.23 -20.65 -12.19
N GLY A 27 -3.65 -20.21 -11.01
CA GLY A 27 -4.64 -19.15 -10.87
C GLY A 27 -4.19 -17.90 -11.63
N GLU A 28 -5.15 -17.13 -12.13
CA GLU A 28 -4.88 -15.85 -12.76
C GLU A 28 -4.20 -14.90 -11.77
N VAL A 29 -3.13 -14.23 -12.20
CA VAL A 29 -2.38 -13.30 -11.35
C VAL A 29 -3.21 -12.04 -11.13
N THR A 30 -3.63 -11.82 -9.89
CA THR A 30 -4.44 -10.68 -9.46
C THR A 30 -3.60 -9.50 -9.00
N ALA A 31 -2.46 -9.78 -8.37
CA ALA A 31 -1.60 -8.77 -7.76
C ALA A 31 -0.14 -9.25 -7.65
N THR A 32 0.73 -8.35 -7.24
CA THR A 32 2.13 -8.64 -6.90
C THR A 32 2.38 -8.28 -5.44
N LEU A 33 3.14 -9.14 -4.75
CA LEU A 33 3.60 -8.96 -3.38
C LEU A 33 4.98 -8.32 -3.38
N SER A 34 5.19 -7.44 -2.42
CA SER A 34 6.43 -6.75 -2.13
C SER A 34 6.64 -6.79 -0.61
N VAL A 35 7.74 -7.38 -0.16
CA VAL A 35 8.11 -7.48 1.26
C VAL A 35 8.96 -6.27 1.62
N LEU A 36 8.36 -5.33 2.36
CA LEU A 36 9.03 -4.11 2.82
C LEU A 36 9.79 -4.35 4.13
N SER A 37 9.34 -5.34 4.92
CA SER A 37 10.03 -5.81 6.11
C SER A 37 9.59 -7.24 6.41
N GLU A 38 10.54 -8.11 6.72
CA GLU A 38 10.27 -9.47 7.18
C GLU A 38 9.79 -9.49 8.65
N PRO A 39 9.10 -10.56 9.09
CA PRO A 39 8.66 -11.71 8.29
C PRO A 39 7.31 -11.47 7.60
N VAL A 40 7.19 -11.94 6.37
CA VAL A 40 5.95 -11.97 5.59
C VAL A 40 5.82 -13.35 4.97
N ASP A 41 4.67 -13.99 5.18
CA ASP A 41 4.34 -15.28 4.58
C ASP A 41 3.19 -15.13 3.58
N ARG A 42 3.22 -15.94 2.52
CA ARG A 42 2.08 -16.24 1.66
C ARG A 42 1.56 -17.63 2.00
N ILE A 43 0.25 -17.80 2.01
CA ILE A 43 -0.42 -19.09 2.09
C ILE A 43 -1.26 -19.20 0.81
N PRO A 44 -0.84 -20.01 -0.18
CA PRO A 44 -1.55 -20.12 -1.45
C PRO A 44 -3.00 -20.59 -1.26
N ALA A 45 -3.89 -20.15 -2.15
CA ALA A 45 -5.29 -20.59 -2.13
C ALA A 45 -5.41 -22.13 -2.13
N GLY A 46 -6.17 -22.68 -1.17
CA GLY A 46 -6.37 -24.13 -1.03
C GLY A 46 -5.16 -24.89 -0.46
N ALA A 47 -4.03 -24.23 -0.23
CA ALA A 47 -2.89 -24.82 0.45
C ALA A 47 -3.02 -24.66 1.98
N GLY A 48 -2.53 -25.66 2.72
CA GLY A 48 -2.46 -25.60 4.18
C GLY A 48 -1.15 -25.05 4.72
N ALA A 49 -0.11 -24.96 3.89
CA ALA A 49 1.24 -24.56 4.29
C ALA A 49 1.54 -23.11 3.92
N ALA A 50 2.22 -22.41 4.82
CA ALA A 50 2.77 -21.09 4.56
C ALA A 50 4.13 -21.20 3.87
N GLU A 51 4.41 -20.29 2.95
CA GLU A 51 5.70 -20.10 2.30
C GLU A 51 6.21 -18.66 2.53
N PRO A 52 7.52 -18.45 2.68
CA PRO A 52 8.07 -17.10 2.80
C PRO A 52 7.74 -16.23 1.59
N GLY A 53 7.21 -15.04 1.84
CA GLY A 53 6.98 -14.02 0.81
C GLY A 53 8.30 -13.42 0.32
N PHE A 54 8.34 -12.98 -0.93
CA PHE A 54 9.47 -12.24 -1.50
C PHE A 54 8.99 -11.18 -2.51
N ASN A 55 9.88 -10.25 -2.84
CA ASN A 55 9.59 -9.15 -3.76
C ASN A 55 9.27 -9.64 -5.17
N GLY A 56 8.15 -9.16 -5.72
CA GLY A 56 7.68 -9.53 -7.06
C GLY A 56 6.92 -10.86 -7.11
N MET A 57 6.63 -11.49 -5.97
CA MET A 57 5.84 -12.72 -5.94
C MET A 57 4.42 -12.45 -6.43
N ASN A 58 3.94 -13.25 -7.39
CA ASN A 58 2.58 -13.16 -7.89
C ASN A 58 1.58 -13.66 -6.84
N LEU A 59 0.45 -12.95 -6.74
CA LEU A 59 -0.68 -13.31 -5.90
C LEU A 59 -1.89 -13.62 -6.78
N ALA A 60 -2.56 -14.73 -6.46
CA ALA A 60 -3.83 -15.12 -7.05
C ALA A 60 -5.00 -14.86 -6.09
N GLU A 61 -6.21 -14.88 -6.61
CA GLU A 61 -7.41 -14.88 -5.79
C GLU A 61 -7.39 -16.04 -4.78
N GLY A 62 -7.75 -15.75 -3.53
CA GLY A 62 -7.77 -16.71 -2.42
C GLY A 62 -6.44 -16.83 -1.68
N ASP A 63 -5.34 -16.28 -2.20
CA ASP A 63 -4.08 -16.23 -1.49
C ASP A 63 -4.22 -15.41 -0.20
N ARG A 64 -3.61 -15.92 0.86
CA ARG A 64 -3.56 -15.27 2.17
C ARG A 64 -2.17 -14.75 2.44
N ILE A 65 -2.07 -13.52 2.94
CA ILE A 65 -0.81 -12.85 3.28
C ILE A 65 -0.79 -12.59 4.77
N ARG A 66 0.28 -13.01 5.44
CA ARG A 66 0.49 -12.80 6.87
C ARG A 66 1.77 -12.01 7.09
N ALA A 67 1.63 -10.78 7.56
CA ALA A 67 2.75 -9.98 8.03
C ALA A 67 2.92 -10.19 9.53
N GLY A 68 4.03 -10.81 9.94
CA GLY A 68 4.32 -11.10 11.34
C GLY A 68 4.67 -9.87 12.17
N ALA A 69 5.23 -10.09 13.37
CA ALA A 69 5.74 -9.02 14.21
C ALA A 69 6.92 -8.32 13.52
N GLY A 70 6.85 -7.00 13.34
CA GLY A 70 7.79 -6.21 12.55
C GLY A 70 7.63 -6.32 11.02
N GLY A 71 6.84 -7.28 10.52
CA GLY A 71 6.62 -7.51 9.10
C GLY A 71 5.77 -6.43 8.43
N ILE A 72 6.11 -6.06 7.21
CA ILE A 72 5.34 -5.13 6.39
C ILE A 72 5.36 -5.62 4.95
N ALA A 73 4.19 -5.69 4.33
CA ALA A 73 4.07 -6.03 2.92
C ALA A 73 3.30 -4.95 2.15
N LEU A 74 3.59 -4.85 0.86
CA LEU A 74 2.85 -4.06 -0.10
C LEU A 74 2.27 -5.01 -1.15
N VAL A 75 0.96 -4.95 -1.34
CA VAL A 75 0.25 -5.63 -2.42
C VAL A 75 -0.07 -4.59 -3.48
N THR A 76 0.40 -4.82 -4.71
CA THR A 76 0.15 -3.95 -5.87
C THR A 76 -0.74 -4.67 -6.87
N PHE A 77 -1.90 -4.08 -7.15
CA PHE A 77 -2.88 -4.62 -8.09
C PHE A 77 -2.63 -4.13 -9.52
N LEU A 78 -3.23 -4.82 -10.49
CA LEU A 78 -3.08 -4.52 -11.92
C LEU A 78 -3.57 -3.12 -12.31
N ASP A 79 -4.52 -2.56 -11.56
CA ASP A 79 -5.03 -1.19 -11.77
C ASP A 79 -4.11 -0.10 -11.18
N GLY A 80 -3.01 -0.51 -10.52
CA GLY A 80 -2.07 0.38 -9.84
C GLY A 80 -2.50 0.80 -8.42
N SER A 81 -3.65 0.34 -7.94
CA SER A 81 -4.03 0.45 -6.53
C SER A 81 -3.08 -0.38 -5.67
N THR A 82 -2.85 0.07 -4.44
CA THR A 82 -1.94 -0.61 -3.51
C THR A 82 -2.55 -0.77 -2.13
N VAL A 83 -2.16 -1.84 -1.45
CA VAL A 83 -2.53 -2.14 -0.06
C VAL A 83 -1.27 -2.48 0.72
N THR A 84 -0.93 -1.63 1.68
CA THR A 84 0.11 -1.91 2.67
C THR A 84 -0.50 -2.71 3.82
N VAL A 85 0.03 -3.91 4.01
CA VAL A 85 -0.30 -4.84 5.10
C VAL A 85 0.70 -4.58 6.23
N LEU A 86 0.21 -4.04 7.34
CA LEU A 86 1.07 -3.65 8.46
C LEU A 86 1.40 -4.86 9.35
N SER A 87 2.33 -4.67 10.28
CA SER A 87 2.73 -5.72 11.21
C SER A 87 1.56 -6.32 12.00
N GLY A 88 1.59 -7.65 12.18
CA GLY A 88 0.55 -8.39 12.89
C GLY A 88 -0.75 -8.49 12.09
N THR A 89 -0.70 -8.31 10.77
CA THR A 89 -1.89 -8.32 9.92
C THR A 89 -1.96 -9.57 9.08
N ASP A 90 -3.18 -10.07 8.92
CA ASP A 90 -3.50 -11.26 8.16
C ASP A 90 -4.69 -10.95 7.23
N ILE A 91 -4.45 -11.07 5.92
CA ILE A 91 -5.44 -10.77 4.89
C ILE A 91 -5.58 -11.91 3.87
N THR A 92 -6.73 -11.97 3.20
CA THR A 92 -6.92 -12.75 1.97
C THR A 92 -7.21 -11.81 0.81
N VAL A 93 -6.50 -12.02 -0.29
CA VAL A 93 -6.75 -11.34 -1.56
C VAL A 93 -7.99 -11.96 -2.21
N LYS A 94 -8.97 -11.11 -2.50
CA LYS A 94 -10.18 -11.49 -3.23
C LYS A 94 -10.29 -10.61 -4.47
N GLN A 95 -10.73 -11.18 -5.58
CA GLN A 95 -11.05 -10.39 -6.76
C GLN A 95 -12.48 -10.69 -7.15
N ILE A 96 -13.24 -9.65 -7.49
CA ILE A 96 -14.54 -9.84 -8.12
C ILE A 96 -14.54 -9.02 -9.39
N GLY A 97 -14.68 -9.69 -10.52
CA GLY A 97 -14.85 -9.00 -11.78
C GLY A 97 -14.69 -9.86 -13.00
N THR A 98 -15.49 -9.56 -14.01
CA THR A 98 -15.14 -9.84 -15.40
C THR A 98 -14.18 -8.73 -15.88
N PRO A 99 -13.50 -8.89 -17.04
CA PRO A 99 -12.60 -7.86 -17.58
C PRO A 99 -13.23 -6.45 -17.72
N ALA A 100 -14.57 -6.36 -17.71
CA ALA A 100 -15.33 -5.12 -17.85
C ALA A 100 -15.65 -4.39 -16.53
N ARG A 101 -15.53 -5.05 -15.36
CA ARG A 101 -15.74 -4.45 -14.02
C ARG A 101 -14.80 -5.11 -13.02
N THR A 102 -13.63 -4.53 -12.82
CA THR A 102 -12.64 -5.00 -11.84
C THR A 102 -12.90 -4.36 -10.47
N GLY A 103 -13.40 -5.16 -9.52
CA GLY A 103 -13.47 -4.81 -8.10
C GLY A 103 -12.43 -5.60 -7.31
N ILE A 104 -11.53 -4.89 -6.64
CA ILE A 104 -10.54 -5.50 -5.76
C ILE A 104 -11.18 -5.63 -4.38
N ARG A 105 -11.10 -6.81 -3.75
CA ARG A 105 -11.59 -7.02 -2.39
C ARG A 105 -10.45 -7.56 -1.52
N ILE A 106 -10.35 -7.07 -0.29
CA ILE A 106 -9.38 -7.58 0.68
C ILE A 106 -10.15 -7.98 1.94
N LEU A 107 -10.13 -9.28 2.26
CA LEU A 107 -10.66 -9.75 3.52
C LEU A 107 -9.57 -9.64 4.60
N ILE A 108 -9.85 -8.89 5.65
CA ILE A 108 -8.95 -8.69 6.79
C ILE A 108 -9.41 -9.61 7.91
N HIS A 109 -8.60 -10.64 8.19
CA HIS A 109 -8.86 -11.58 9.28
C HIS A 109 -8.48 -10.95 10.63
N ALA A 110 -7.35 -10.25 10.66
CA ALA A 110 -6.84 -9.55 11.82
C ALA A 110 -5.86 -8.45 11.41
N GLY A 111 -5.72 -7.43 12.25
CA GLY A 111 -4.71 -6.39 12.07
C GLY A 111 -5.21 -5.22 11.24
N ARG A 112 -4.31 -4.55 10.53
CA ARG A 112 -4.54 -3.26 9.88
C ARG A 112 -3.93 -3.19 8.50
N VAL A 113 -4.68 -2.59 7.58
CA VAL A 113 -4.20 -2.23 6.24
C VAL A 113 -4.33 -0.74 5.97
N TRP A 114 -3.53 -0.28 5.02
CA TRP A 114 -3.55 1.08 4.50
C TRP A 114 -3.45 1.04 2.99
N ALA A 115 -4.32 1.74 2.28
CA ALA A 115 -4.48 1.57 0.85
C ALA A 115 -4.53 2.90 0.09
N ARG A 116 -3.95 2.88 -1.11
CA ARG A 116 -4.11 3.90 -2.12
C ARG A 116 -4.95 3.33 -3.25
N VAL A 117 -6.07 3.99 -3.52
CA VAL A 117 -6.99 3.59 -4.59
C VAL A 117 -6.79 4.52 -5.78
N VAL A 118 -6.47 3.94 -6.92
CA VAL A 118 -6.23 4.67 -8.17
C VAL A 118 -7.50 4.70 -9.00
N GLN A 119 -7.92 5.90 -9.40
CA GLN A 119 -8.96 6.05 -10.39
C GLN A 119 -8.32 6.10 -11.79
N VAL A 120 -8.56 5.05 -12.58
CA VAL A 120 -8.12 5.01 -13.98
C VAL A 120 -9.22 5.64 -14.85
N ALA A 121 -8.86 6.59 -15.72
CA ALA A 121 -9.80 7.23 -16.62
C ALA A 121 -10.53 6.19 -17.50
N GLY A 122 -11.87 6.19 -17.46
CA GLY A 122 -12.71 5.27 -18.23
C GLY A 122 -13.01 3.92 -17.54
N ALA A 123 -12.39 3.62 -16.40
CA ALA A 123 -12.70 2.43 -15.60
C ALA A 123 -13.22 2.82 -14.21
N ARG A 124 -14.30 2.18 -13.76
CA ARG A 124 -14.76 2.28 -12.37
C ARG A 124 -13.99 1.26 -11.54
N SER A 125 -12.70 1.54 -11.24
CA SER A 125 -12.01 0.73 -10.25
C SER A 125 -12.63 0.96 -8.87
N SER A 126 -12.65 -0.08 -8.06
CA SER A 126 -13.07 0.00 -6.67
C SER A 126 -12.22 -0.94 -5.84
N LEU A 127 -11.87 -0.48 -4.64
CA LEU A 127 -11.23 -1.29 -3.63
C LEU A 127 -12.18 -1.41 -2.44
N THR A 128 -12.49 -2.63 -2.05
CA THR A 128 -13.29 -2.94 -0.87
C THR A 128 -12.42 -3.62 0.18
N LEU A 129 -12.37 -3.03 1.38
CA LEU A 129 -11.74 -3.61 2.56
C LEU A 129 -12.81 -4.26 3.42
N GLU A 130 -12.60 -5.50 3.85
CA GLU A 130 -13.67 -6.33 4.40
C GLU A 130 -13.28 -7.01 5.70
N SER A 131 -14.31 -7.30 6.48
CA SER A 131 -14.34 -8.30 7.54
C SER A 131 -15.42 -9.33 7.20
N ASN A 132 -15.72 -10.24 8.12
CA ASN A 132 -16.83 -11.18 7.93
C ASN A 132 -18.19 -10.46 7.98
N GLU A 133 -18.27 -9.37 8.73
CA GLU A 133 -19.54 -8.70 9.06
C GLU A 133 -19.76 -7.39 8.28
N TYR A 134 -18.68 -6.78 7.77
CA TYR A 134 -18.72 -5.45 7.15
C TYR A 134 -17.79 -5.33 5.95
N ALA A 135 -18.14 -4.43 5.04
CA ALA A 135 -17.35 -4.03 3.89
C ALA A 135 -17.20 -2.49 3.85
N ALA A 136 -16.07 -2.01 3.36
CA ALA A 136 -15.79 -0.59 3.17
C ALA A 136 -15.20 -0.34 1.78
N THR A 137 -15.95 0.32 0.91
CA THR A 137 -15.63 0.48 -0.52
C THR A 137 -15.26 1.92 -0.87
N ALA A 138 -14.17 2.09 -1.59
CA ALA A 138 -13.79 3.36 -2.20
C ALA A 138 -13.48 3.21 -3.70
N HIS A 139 -13.64 4.30 -4.43
CA HIS A 139 -13.34 4.40 -5.86
C HIS A 139 -12.07 5.20 -6.17
N ASP A 140 -11.63 5.99 -5.19
CA ASP A 140 -10.39 6.75 -5.21
C ASP A 140 -9.91 6.99 -3.78
N GLY A 141 -8.69 7.47 -3.64
CA GLY A 141 -8.26 8.10 -2.40
C GLY A 141 -7.23 7.31 -1.60
N LEU A 142 -7.20 7.61 -0.30
CA LEU A 142 -6.29 7.06 0.69
C LEU A 142 -7.12 6.58 1.88
N ILE A 143 -7.29 5.27 1.97
CA ILE A 143 -8.23 4.64 2.90
C ILE A 143 -7.51 3.60 3.75
N GLY A 144 -8.14 3.14 4.82
CA GLY A 144 -7.67 1.95 5.52
C GLY A 144 -8.76 1.34 6.37
N ALA A 145 -8.47 0.14 6.84
CA ALA A 145 -9.32 -0.56 7.77
C ALA A 145 -8.49 -1.44 8.71
N ALA A 146 -9.08 -1.77 9.86
CA ALA A 146 -8.56 -2.74 10.80
C ALA A 146 -9.66 -3.65 11.31
N LYS A 147 -9.32 -4.94 11.43
CA LYS A 147 -10.12 -5.91 12.18
C LYS A 147 -9.47 -6.15 13.53
N THR A 148 -10.21 -5.81 14.59
CA THR A 148 -9.85 -6.11 15.97
C THR A 148 -10.82 -7.13 16.57
N ALA A 149 -10.57 -7.54 17.81
CA ALA A 149 -11.54 -8.34 18.56
C ALA A 149 -12.87 -7.60 18.75
N ASP A 150 -12.82 -6.27 18.90
CA ASP A 150 -13.98 -5.45 19.26
C ASP A 150 -14.82 -4.98 18.07
N GLY A 151 -14.28 -5.05 16.84
CA GLY A 151 -15.06 -4.74 15.63
C GLY A 151 -14.21 -4.45 14.41
N PHE A 152 -14.84 -3.77 13.45
CA PHE A 152 -14.24 -3.36 12.18
C PHE A 152 -14.14 -1.84 12.13
N VAL A 153 -12.93 -1.33 11.96
CA VAL A 153 -12.65 0.10 12.02
C VAL A 153 -12.18 0.56 10.65
N CYS A 154 -12.77 1.62 10.11
CA CYS A 154 -12.46 2.14 8.78
C CYS A 154 -12.13 3.63 8.83
N TRP A 155 -11.29 4.12 7.93
CA TRP A 155 -10.93 5.53 7.86
C TRP A 155 -10.53 5.96 6.45
N THR A 156 -10.61 7.27 6.18
CA THR A 156 -10.16 7.88 4.93
C THR A 156 -9.41 9.19 5.21
N ARG A 157 -8.30 9.42 4.51
CA ARG A 157 -7.54 10.69 4.49
C ARG A 157 -7.78 11.48 3.19
N ARG A 158 -8.28 10.81 2.15
CA ARG A 158 -8.60 11.37 0.83
C ARG A 158 -9.66 10.46 0.19
N GLY A 159 -10.63 11.05 -0.49
CA GLY A 159 -11.74 10.30 -1.10
C GLY A 159 -12.84 9.98 -0.10
N THR A 160 -13.85 9.26 -0.58
CA THR A 160 -15.03 8.83 0.17
C THR A 160 -14.98 7.32 0.39
N LEU A 161 -15.40 6.86 1.57
CA LEU A 161 -15.43 5.44 1.92
C LEU A 161 -16.85 5.05 2.37
N ALA A 162 -17.55 4.25 1.56
CA ALA A 162 -18.89 3.76 1.88
C ALA A 162 -18.79 2.47 2.69
N MET A 163 -19.48 2.39 3.82
CA MET A 163 -19.51 1.23 4.70
C MET A 163 -20.86 0.52 4.62
N GLU A 164 -20.82 -0.80 4.49
CA GLU A 164 -21.98 -1.68 4.40
C GLU A 164 -21.81 -2.87 5.35
N ASN A 165 -22.93 -3.42 5.83
CA ASN A 165 -22.92 -4.69 6.57
C ASN A 165 -22.99 -5.90 5.63
N SER A 166 -22.90 -7.11 6.18
CA SER A 166 -22.94 -8.37 5.42
C SER A 166 -24.23 -8.61 4.63
N ALA A 167 -25.31 -7.89 4.94
CA ALA A 167 -26.56 -7.92 4.17
C ALA A 167 -26.59 -6.90 3.01
N GLY A 168 -25.52 -6.10 2.84
CA GLY A 168 -25.44 -5.05 1.83
C GLY A 168 -26.20 -3.78 2.19
N HIS A 169 -26.62 -3.62 3.45
CA HIS A 169 -27.23 -2.37 3.90
C HIS A 169 -26.14 -1.34 4.21
N ALA A 170 -26.32 -0.12 3.73
CA ALA A 170 -25.44 1.00 4.02
C ALA A 170 -25.51 1.36 5.53
N GLU A 171 -24.34 1.43 6.15
CA GLU A 171 -24.17 1.75 7.57
C GLU A 171 -23.66 3.19 7.77
N ALA A 172 -22.70 3.62 6.94
CA ALA A 172 -22.15 4.98 6.99
C ALA A 172 -21.43 5.34 5.69
N THR A 173 -21.22 6.64 5.47
CA THR A 173 -20.30 7.16 4.46
C THR A 173 -19.29 8.06 5.15
N LEU A 174 -18.01 7.68 5.11
CA LEU A 174 -16.91 8.46 5.66
C LEU A 174 -16.33 9.38 4.59
N ILE A 175 -16.09 10.63 4.96
CA ILE A 175 -15.37 11.61 4.11
C ILE A 175 -13.95 11.81 4.61
N ALA A 176 -13.08 12.37 3.75
CA ALA A 176 -11.68 12.63 4.06
C ALA A 176 -11.48 13.28 5.45
N GLY A 177 -10.62 12.66 6.27
CA GLY A 177 -10.36 13.07 7.64
C GLY A 177 -11.30 12.43 8.67
N GLN A 178 -12.10 11.44 8.30
CA GLN A 178 -12.98 10.70 9.22
C GLN A 178 -12.58 9.24 9.37
N TRP A 179 -13.00 8.67 10.50
CA TRP A 179 -13.01 7.24 10.76
C TRP A 179 -14.39 6.83 11.30
N GLY A 180 -14.70 5.54 11.20
CA GLY A 180 -15.92 4.94 11.73
C GLY A 180 -15.64 3.57 12.32
N TRP A 181 -16.36 3.22 13.37
CA TRP A 181 -16.25 1.92 14.03
C TRP A 181 -17.58 1.17 13.89
N ALA A 182 -17.51 0.00 13.25
CA ALA A 182 -18.63 -0.90 13.03
C ALA A 182 -18.55 -2.11 13.97
N ARG A 183 -19.67 -2.37 14.64
CA ARG A 183 -19.87 -3.52 15.52
C ARG A 183 -21.30 -4.00 15.36
N MET A 184 -21.48 -5.33 15.29
CA MET A 184 -22.77 -5.94 15.02
C MET A 184 -23.87 -5.42 15.95
N GLY A 185 -24.97 -4.96 15.35
CA GLY A 185 -26.14 -4.43 16.06
C GLY A 185 -25.99 -3.02 16.63
N LEU A 186 -24.85 -2.35 16.42
CA LEU A 186 -24.63 -0.97 16.83
C LEU A 186 -24.50 -0.06 15.60
N PRO A 187 -25.05 1.17 15.65
CA PRO A 187 -24.89 2.13 14.55
C PRO A 187 -23.44 2.57 14.41
N VAL A 188 -22.97 2.75 13.18
CA VAL A 188 -21.64 3.28 12.90
C VAL A 188 -21.61 4.79 13.15
N LYS A 189 -20.79 5.23 14.11
CA LYS A 189 -20.54 6.66 14.36
C LYS A 189 -19.28 7.10 13.62
N SER A 190 -19.38 8.19 12.87
CA SER A 190 -18.24 8.85 12.23
C SER A 190 -17.61 9.88 13.18
N GLU A 191 -16.28 9.87 13.26
CA GLU A 191 -15.48 10.75 14.10
C GLU A 191 -14.24 11.27 13.35
N PRO A 192 -13.62 12.38 13.80
CA PRO A 192 -12.38 12.88 13.20
C PRO A 192 -11.24 11.85 13.31
N PHE A 193 -10.56 11.59 12.19
CA PHE A 193 -9.41 10.69 12.12
C PHE A 193 -8.10 11.46 12.26
N VAL A 194 -7.39 11.21 13.36
CA VAL A 194 -6.07 11.77 13.65
C VAL A 194 -5.08 10.61 13.76
N PRO A 195 -4.28 10.32 12.71
CA PRO A 195 -3.39 9.16 12.70
C PRO A 195 -2.22 9.28 13.69
N SER A 196 -1.84 10.51 14.04
CA SER A 196 -0.78 10.82 14.99
C SER A 196 -0.97 12.24 15.54
N ALA A 197 -0.63 12.43 16.82
CA ALA A 197 -0.60 13.74 17.45
C ALA A 197 0.49 14.64 16.84
N SER A 198 1.59 14.06 16.36
CA SER A 198 2.64 14.78 15.64
C SER A 198 2.66 14.45 14.16
N LEU A 199 2.81 15.48 13.33
CA LEU A 199 2.84 15.38 11.87
C LEU A 199 4.02 16.17 11.30
N LEU A 200 4.54 15.68 10.18
CA LEU A 200 5.52 16.34 9.35
C LEU A 200 4.84 16.65 8.02
N GLU A 201 4.70 17.92 7.72
CA GLU A 201 4.05 18.44 6.52
C GLU A 201 5.11 19.02 5.59
N ILE A 202 5.13 18.54 4.35
CA ILE A 202 6.07 18.95 3.31
C ILE A 202 5.27 19.50 2.13
N ARG A 203 5.51 20.76 1.82
CA ARG A 203 4.94 21.43 0.65
C ARG A 203 6.05 21.77 -0.32
N ALA A 204 6.05 21.15 -1.49
CA ALA A 204 6.99 21.47 -2.56
C ALA A 204 6.29 22.28 -3.67
N THR A 205 7.01 23.24 -4.24
CA THR A 205 6.58 24.05 -5.40
C THR A 205 7.76 24.19 -6.37
N GLY A 206 7.50 24.19 -7.68
CA GLY A 206 8.53 24.20 -8.74
C GLY A 206 8.68 22.82 -9.36
N PRO A 207 9.70 22.47 -10.16
CA PRO A 207 9.74 21.19 -10.86
C PRO A 207 10.35 20.06 -10.02
N VAL A 208 9.80 19.76 -8.82
CA VAL A 208 10.37 18.76 -7.89
C VAL A 208 9.33 17.89 -7.17
N ALA A 209 9.41 16.56 -7.33
CA ALA A 209 8.56 15.60 -6.64
C ALA A 209 9.16 15.22 -5.27
N PRO A 210 8.44 15.45 -4.14
CA PRO A 210 8.92 15.08 -2.81
C PRO A 210 8.53 13.64 -2.44
N LEU A 211 9.48 12.89 -1.89
CA LEU A 211 9.28 11.57 -1.26
C LEU A 211 9.88 11.57 0.14
N VAL A 212 9.11 11.12 1.12
CA VAL A 212 9.57 10.96 2.51
C VAL A 212 9.73 9.50 2.81
N VAL A 213 10.94 9.11 3.21
CA VAL A 213 11.23 7.80 3.80
C VAL A 213 11.19 7.95 5.33
N MET A 214 10.47 7.05 5.98
CA MET A 214 10.34 7.04 7.44
C MET A 214 11.67 6.68 8.12
N PRO A 215 11.85 6.96 9.43
CA PRO A 215 13.14 6.74 10.12
C PRO A 215 13.67 5.30 10.11
N ASP A 216 12.78 4.31 9.95
CA ASP A 216 13.17 2.90 9.85
C ASP A 216 13.66 2.50 8.45
N GLY A 217 13.54 3.39 7.46
CA GLY A 217 13.92 3.14 6.07
C GLY A 217 12.98 2.21 5.29
N ARG A 218 11.92 1.68 5.91
CA ARG A 218 11.13 0.55 5.37
C ARG A 218 9.94 0.99 4.52
N VAL A 219 9.38 2.15 4.82
CA VAL A 219 8.17 2.67 4.17
C VAL A 219 8.34 4.12 3.77
N ALA A 220 7.68 4.51 2.69
CA ALA A 220 7.71 5.87 2.18
C ALA A 220 6.33 6.41 1.78
N ALA A 221 6.23 7.74 1.75
CA ALA A 221 5.07 8.44 1.22
C ALA A 221 5.51 9.69 0.43
N GLY A 222 4.87 9.94 -0.70
CA GLY A 222 5.17 11.07 -1.58
C GLY A 222 5.07 10.69 -3.05
N PHE A 223 6.03 11.16 -3.84
CA PHE A 223 6.03 11.03 -5.30
C PHE A 223 7.43 10.69 -5.80
N LEU A 224 7.55 9.67 -6.64
CA LEU A 224 8.82 9.34 -7.32
C LEU A 224 9.05 10.17 -8.57
N ALA A 225 7.95 10.56 -9.22
CA ALA A 225 7.91 11.36 -10.44
C ALA A 225 6.52 11.99 -10.56
N ASP A 226 6.32 12.84 -11.57
CA ASP A 226 4.98 13.33 -11.87
C ASP A 226 4.01 12.17 -12.15
N GLY A 227 2.85 12.20 -11.49
CA GLY A 227 1.84 11.13 -11.58
C GLY A 227 2.19 9.79 -10.90
N VAL A 228 3.40 9.62 -10.36
CA VAL A 228 3.83 8.37 -9.70
C VAL A 228 3.84 8.56 -8.18
N GLU A 229 2.69 8.30 -7.56
CA GLU A 229 2.46 8.45 -6.13
C GLU A 229 2.83 7.17 -5.35
N VAL A 230 3.53 7.36 -4.23
CA VAL A 230 3.88 6.32 -3.25
C VAL A 230 3.16 6.64 -1.95
N ASN A 231 2.47 5.67 -1.37
CA ASN A 231 1.77 5.89 -0.11
C ASN A 231 1.71 4.60 0.71
N GLN A 232 2.82 4.26 1.36
CA GLN A 232 3.00 3.05 2.17
C GLN A 232 2.86 3.34 3.67
N VAL A 233 2.96 4.61 4.07
CA VAL A 233 2.96 5.02 5.47
C VAL A 233 1.52 5.18 5.97
N PHE A 234 1.16 4.42 7.01
CA PHE A 234 -0.15 4.52 7.65
C PHE A 234 -0.48 5.96 8.05
N GLY A 235 -1.65 6.44 7.64
CA GLY A 235 -2.13 7.77 7.99
C GLY A 235 -1.46 8.92 7.24
N SER A 236 -0.53 8.63 6.33
CA SER A 236 0.03 9.66 5.47
C SER A 236 -1.02 10.28 4.54
N LEU A 237 -0.74 11.46 4.02
CA LEU A 237 -1.54 12.13 3.00
C LEU A 237 -0.61 12.63 1.91
N THR A 238 -0.93 12.32 0.67
CA THR A 238 -0.24 12.81 -0.51
C THR A 238 -1.27 13.52 -1.40
N ARG A 239 -0.90 14.68 -1.94
CA ARG A 239 -1.69 15.40 -2.95
C ARG A 239 -0.75 16.09 -3.93
N SER A 240 -1.10 16.07 -5.20
CA SER A 240 -0.51 16.91 -6.23
C SER A 240 -1.57 17.84 -6.80
N ALA A 241 -1.15 19.03 -7.21
CA ALA A 241 -1.97 19.98 -7.94
C ALA A 241 -1.36 20.24 -9.33
N PRO A 242 -2.16 20.67 -10.33
CA PRO A 242 -1.69 20.87 -11.70
C PRO A 242 -0.54 21.87 -11.86
N ASP A 243 -0.37 22.77 -10.89
CA ASP A 243 0.64 23.83 -10.90
C ASP A 243 1.93 23.43 -10.17
N GLN A 244 2.29 22.14 -10.23
CA GLN A 244 3.50 21.61 -9.61
C GLN A 244 3.59 21.96 -8.13
N ARG A 245 2.46 21.84 -7.43
CA ARG A 245 2.41 21.89 -5.98
C ARG A 245 2.14 20.50 -5.45
N TRP A 246 3.01 20.05 -4.55
CA TRP A 246 2.87 18.77 -3.88
C TRP A 246 2.72 19.00 -2.39
N LEU A 247 1.89 18.17 -1.77
CA LEU A 247 1.72 18.04 -0.34
C LEU A 247 2.01 16.60 0.04
N VAL A 248 2.89 16.42 1.02
CA VAL A 248 3.11 15.15 1.70
C VAL A 248 2.98 15.39 3.20
N GLU A 249 2.12 14.64 3.86
CA GLU A 249 2.04 14.60 5.32
C GLU A 249 2.32 13.18 5.79
N VAL A 250 3.21 13.03 6.78
CA VAL A 250 3.46 11.74 7.44
C VAL A 250 3.38 11.88 8.96
N PRO A 251 3.06 10.78 9.68
CA PRO A 251 3.21 10.72 11.13
C PRO A 251 4.64 11.04 11.57
N ALA A 252 4.75 11.88 12.60
CA ALA A 252 6.00 12.48 13.06
C ALA A 252 6.23 12.26 14.55
N GLY A 253 5.64 11.20 15.11
CA GLY A 253 5.82 10.81 16.52
C GLY A 253 6.89 9.74 16.72
N ALA A 254 7.52 9.24 15.66
CA ALA A 254 8.71 8.41 15.78
C ALA A 254 9.96 9.31 15.90
N ALA A 255 10.87 8.95 16.79
CA ALA A 255 12.18 9.59 16.85
C ALA A 255 13.05 9.13 15.67
N GLY A 256 13.96 9.98 15.22
CA GLY A 256 14.99 9.63 14.24
C GLY A 256 14.99 10.52 13.01
N ASP A 257 15.67 10.06 11.98
CA ASP A 257 15.91 10.83 10.76
C ASP A 257 14.94 10.41 9.66
N TYR A 258 14.03 11.31 9.33
CA TYR A 258 13.24 11.19 8.11
C TYR A 258 14.10 11.60 6.93
N THR A 259 14.07 10.85 5.83
CA THR A 259 14.80 11.23 4.62
C THR A 259 13.83 11.84 3.62
N LEU A 260 14.04 13.12 3.29
CA LEU A 260 13.30 13.80 2.22
C LEU A 260 14.12 13.71 0.94
N VAL A 261 13.65 12.93 -0.02
CA VAL A 261 14.19 12.84 -1.38
C VAL A 261 13.39 13.77 -2.28
N LEU A 262 14.08 14.55 -3.09
CA LEU A 262 13.54 15.50 -4.03
C LEU A 262 14.00 15.08 -5.43
N THR A 263 13.06 14.63 -6.26
CA THR A 263 13.34 14.23 -7.66
C THR A 263 12.87 15.31 -8.61
N GLY A 264 13.78 15.86 -9.42
CA GLY A 264 13.46 16.86 -10.42
C GLY A 264 12.53 16.30 -11.50
N THR A 265 11.38 16.94 -11.70
CA THR A 265 10.42 16.61 -12.77
C THR A 265 10.64 17.45 -14.03
N GLY A 266 11.58 18.38 -13.99
CA GLY A 266 11.90 19.34 -15.03
C GLY A 266 13.10 20.20 -14.63
N GLU A 267 13.41 21.22 -15.43
CA GLU A 267 14.45 22.19 -15.10
C GLU A 267 13.86 23.45 -14.47
N GLY A 268 14.47 23.95 -13.40
CA GLY A 268 14.12 25.24 -12.83
C GLY A 268 14.28 25.35 -11.31
N PRO A 269 13.94 26.51 -10.74
CA PRO A 269 13.97 26.73 -9.31
C PRO A 269 12.83 25.98 -8.61
N PHE A 270 13.10 25.52 -7.39
CA PHE A 270 12.08 24.93 -6.52
C PHE A 270 12.17 25.49 -5.10
N THR A 271 11.07 25.35 -4.36
CA THR A 271 10.99 25.63 -2.93
C THR A 271 10.29 24.49 -2.20
N VAL A 272 10.73 24.18 -0.99
CA VAL A 272 10.13 23.17 -0.12
C VAL A 272 9.98 23.72 1.28
N ASP A 273 8.74 23.85 1.74
CA ASP A 273 8.41 24.16 3.12
C ASP A 273 8.24 22.86 3.92
N VAL A 274 9.03 22.69 4.96
CA VAL A 274 8.94 21.57 5.90
C VAL A 274 8.44 22.09 7.24
N THR A 275 7.30 21.57 7.69
CA THR A 275 6.59 22.04 8.87
C THR A 275 6.33 20.89 9.83
N GLY A 276 6.88 20.99 11.04
CA GLY A 276 6.53 20.10 12.15
C GLY A 276 5.26 20.58 12.86
N ARG A 277 4.36 19.66 13.20
CA ARG A 277 3.12 19.95 13.94
C ARG A 277 2.94 19.02 15.15
N TYR A 278 2.25 19.53 16.16
CA TYR A 278 1.74 18.78 17.30
C TYR A 278 0.32 19.25 17.65
N LEU A 279 -0.65 18.32 17.65
CA LEU A 279 -2.08 18.60 17.86
C LEU A 279 -2.58 19.74 16.96
N GLY A 280 -2.13 19.77 15.70
CA GLY A 280 -2.45 20.80 14.71
C GLY A 280 -1.61 22.08 14.81
N PHE A 281 -0.99 22.37 15.96
CA PHE A 281 -0.14 23.54 16.15
C PHE A 281 1.24 23.35 15.54
N ARG A 282 1.75 24.39 14.89
CA ARG A 282 3.09 24.39 14.30
C ARG A 282 4.17 24.43 15.39
N THR A 283 5.05 23.45 15.40
CA THR A 283 6.20 23.37 16.33
C THR A 283 7.51 23.80 15.67
N ALA A 284 7.63 23.64 14.36
CA ALA A 284 8.79 24.06 13.58
C ALA A 284 8.39 24.41 12.13
N ARG A 285 9.17 25.27 11.48
CA ARG A 285 9.11 25.52 10.04
C ARG A 285 10.48 25.84 9.51
N GLN A 286 10.84 25.24 8.39
CA GLN A 286 12.05 25.55 7.64
C GLN A 286 11.72 25.53 6.16
N THR A 287 12.41 26.37 5.39
CA THR A 287 12.24 26.47 3.94
C THR A 287 13.56 26.11 3.28
N ILE A 288 13.49 25.23 2.30
CA ILE A 288 14.60 24.81 1.44
C ILE A 288 14.33 25.39 0.06
N ALA A 289 15.36 25.89 -0.60
CA ALA A 289 15.28 26.33 -1.99
C ALA A 289 16.46 25.77 -2.78
N GLY A 290 16.26 25.57 -4.07
CA GLY A 290 17.29 25.04 -4.94
C GLY A 290 16.91 25.16 -6.41
N HIS A 291 17.76 24.59 -7.26
CA HIS A 291 17.47 24.35 -8.67
C HIS A 291 17.61 22.86 -8.93
N THR A 292 16.87 22.35 -9.89
CA THR A 292 16.93 20.94 -10.29
C THR A 292 16.87 20.83 -11.80
N ARG A 293 17.38 19.72 -12.32
CA ARG A 293 17.12 19.23 -13.68
C ARG A 293 16.20 18.03 -13.65
N ALA A 294 15.64 17.67 -14.81
CA ALA A 294 14.82 16.47 -14.93
C ALA A 294 15.62 15.21 -14.55
N GLY A 295 15.09 14.39 -13.64
CA GLY A 295 15.72 13.18 -13.13
C GLY A 295 16.84 13.41 -12.11
N GLU A 296 17.27 14.65 -11.88
CA GLU A 296 18.22 14.97 -10.82
C GLU A 296 17.59 14.66 -9.45
N ARG A 297 18.38 14.08 -8.54
CA ARG A 297 17.94 13.77 -7.20
C ARG A 297 18.84 14.40 -6.18
N VAL A 298 18.21 15.09 -5.24
CA VAL A 298 18.85 15.61 -4.03
C VAL A 298 18.06 15.13 -2.82
N PHE A 299 18.71 15.11 -1.66
CA PHE A 299 18.03 14.76 -0.42
C PHE A 299 18.48 15.63 0.74
N THR A 300 17.71 15.58 1.81
CA THR A 300 18.09 16.09 3.13
C THR A 300 17.53 15.17 4.22
N ARG A 301 18.18 15.17 5.39
CA ARG A 301 17.64 14.54 6.59
C ARG A 301 16.86 15.55 7.41
N ILE A 302 15.72 15.09 7.93
CA ILE A 302 14.88 15.81 8.87
C ILE A 302 14.94 15.03 10.18
N SER A 303 15.81 15.46 11.09
CA SER A 303 15.95 14.85 12.40
C SER A 303 14.84 15.31 13.33
N GLN A 304 14.14 14.36 13.91
CA GLN A 304 13.04 14.62 14.82
C GLN A 304 13.29 14.03 16.20
N ARG A 305 13.19 14.88 17.22
CA ARG A 305 13.13 14.45 18.62
C ARG A 305 11.70 14.50 19.11
N VAL A 306 11.31 13.47 19.85
CA VAL A 306 9.96 13.32 20.38
C VAL A 306 9.99 13.06 21.88
N LYS A 307 8.90 13.40 22.56
CA LYS A 307 8.64 13.07 23.97
C LYS A 307 7.40 12.19 24.06
N GLY A 308 7.55 11.02 24.69
CA GLY A 308 6.51 10.00 24.86
C GLY A 308 6.88 8.69 24.17
N ASP A 309 6.36 7.57 24.68
CA ASP A 309 6.74 6.23 24.21
C ASP A 309 5.85 5.70 23.07
N ASP A 310 4.58 6.12 22.99
CA ASP A 310 3.68 5.75 21.90
C ASP A 310 3.82 6.73 20.73
N PRO A 311 4.32 6.31 19.56
CA PRO A 311 4.48 7.18 18.39
C PRO A 311 3.18 7.87 17.92
N ARG A 312 2.00 7.36 18.30
CA ARG A 312 0.72 7.99 17.95
C ARG A 312 0.40 9.22 18.79
N THR A 313 0.95 9.30 20.00
CA THR A 313 0.68 10.39 20.95
C THR A 313 1.92 11.21 21.30
N ALA A 314 3.11 10.70 20.95
CA ALA A 314 4.38 11.35 21.19
C ALA A 314 4.40 12.76 20.58
N ARG A 315 4.94 13.69 21.36
CA ARG A 315 5.07 15.10 20.98
C ARG A 315 6.42 15.33 20.31
N ALA A 316 6.41 15.80 19.08
CA ALA A 316 7.58 16.40 18.44
C ALA A 316 8.03 17.64 19.22
N THR A 317 9.25 17.59 19.77
CA THR A 317 9.84 18.70 20.54
C THR A 317 10.84 19.50 19.73
N GLU A 318 11.50 18.87 18.77
CA GLU A 318 12.53 19.50 17.94
C GLU A 318 12.47 18.90 16.53
N THR A 319 12.62 19.75 15.52
CA THR A 319 12.75 19.35 14.11
C THR A 319 13.89 20.13 13.50
N ARG A 320 14.94 19.42 13.08
CA ARG A 320 16.12 20.00 12.43
C ARG A 320 16.24 19.45 11.03
N ILE A 321 16.67 20.28 10.08
CA ILE A 321 16.89 19.88 8.69
C ILE A 321 18.37 20.10 8.36
N GLU A 322 18.95 19.13 7.66
CA GLU A 322 20.32 19.23 7.14
C GLU A 322 20.35 19.99 5.79
N GLY A 323 21.55 20.34 5.32
CA GLY A 323 21.70 20.91 3.97
C GLY A 323 21.29 19.89 2.89
N LEU A 324 20.88 20.40 1.72
CA LEU A 324 20.66 19.53 0.55
C LEU A 324 21.98 18.89 0.10
N GLN A 325 21.91 17.61 -0.22
CA GLN A 325 23.03 16.81 -0.73
C GLN A 325 22.60 16.09 -2.01
N PRO A 326 23.52 15.86 -2.96
CA PRO A 326 23.27 14.96 -4.10
C PRO A 326 22.89 13.56 -3.60
N TRP A 327 21.88 12.94 -4.21
CA TRP A 327 21.51 11.57 -3.88
C TRP A 327 22.35 10.57 -4.68
N GLU A 328 23.21 9.82 -3.98
CA GLU A 328 24.01 8.73 -4.56
C GLU A 328 23.47 7.34 -4.19
N GLY A 329 22.39 7.26 -3.41
CA GLY A 329 21.82 6.01 -2.94
C GLY A 329 21.02 5.25 -4.00
N GLU A 330 20.80 3.96 -3.77
CA GLU A 330 19.81 3.19 -4.52
C GLU A 330 18.41 3.76 -4.28
N GLU A 331 17.49 3.60 -5.25
CA GLU A 331 16.08 3.89 -5.00
C GLU A 331 15.62 3.13 -3.77
N PRO A 332 14.81 3.74 -2.88
CA PRO A 332 14.24 3.02 -1.75
C PRO A 332 13.60 1.74 -2.30
N ALA A 333 14.20 0.62 -1.93
CA ALA A 333 13.93 -0.67 -2.53
C ALA A 333 12.43 -0.92 -2.39
N THR A 334 11.78 -1.23 -3.51
CA THR A 334 10.37 -1.66 -3.55
C THR A 334 9.32 -0.54 -3.64
N VAL A 335 9.44 0.28 -4.68
CA VAL A 335 8.26 0.92 -5.28
C VAL A 335 8.01 0.32 -6.65
N VAL A 336 7.07 -0.61 -6.75
CA VAL A 336 6.56 -1.09 -8.04
C VAL A 336 5.66 -0.01 -8.63
N ALA A 337 6.27 0.93 -9.36
CA ALA A 337 5.52 1.93 -10.10
C ALA A 337 5.00 1.33 -11.41
N SER A 338 3.71 1.00 -11.47
CA SER A 338 3.04 0.76 -12.75
C SER A 338 2.99 2.09 -13.51
N ARG A 339 3.69 2.17 -14.66
CA ARG A 339 3.61 3.35 -15.53
C ARG A 339 2.17 3.52 -16.02
N THR A 340 1.50 4.59 -15.58
CA THR A 340 0.30 5.08 -16.26
C THR A 340 0.73 5.56 -17.65
N GLY A 341 0.08 5.07 -18.71
CA GLY A 341 0.47 5.35 -20.10
C GLY A 341 0.59 6.84 -20.43
N PRO A 342 1.31 7.20 -21.52
CA PRO A 342 1.61 8.58 -21.85
C PRO A 342 0.33 9.41 -21.98
N ARG A 343 0.30 10.53 -21.23
CA ARG A 343 -0.74 11.56 -21.34
C ARG A 343 -0.72 12.07 -22.78
N ARG A 344 -1.79 11.81 -23.55
CA ARG A 344 -1.92 12.36 -24.91
C ARG A 344 -1.76 13.89 -24.83
N PRO A 345 -0.95 14.50 -25.72
CA PRO A 345 -0.87 15.95 -25.79
C PRO A 345 -2.28 16.51 -26.09
N GLN A 346 -2.68 17.55 -25.35
CA GLN A 346 -3.90 18.29 -25.66
C GLN A 346 -3.74 18.88 -27.07
N PRO A 347 -4.73 18.73 -27.96
CA PRO A 347 -4.74 19.49 -29.20
C PRO A 347 -4.92 20.98 -28.87
N ASN A 348 -4.05 21.80 -29.46
CA ASN A 348 -4.18 23.27 -29.49
C ASN A 348 -5.45 23.71 -30.22
#